data_AF-A0A8T5RF46-F1
#
_entry.id   AF-A0A8T5RF46-F1
#
_cell.length_a   1.000
_cell.length_b   1.000
_cell.length_c   1.000
_cell.angle_alpha   90.00
_cell.angle_beta   90.00
_cell.angle_gamma   90.00
#
_symmetry.space_group_name_H-M   'P 1'
#
loop_
_entity.id
_entity.type
_entity.pdbx_description
1 polymer ?
#
loop_
_entity_poly.entity_id
_entity_poly.type
_entity_poly.pdbx_seq_one_letter_code
_entity_poly.pdbx_strand_id
1 'polypeptide(L)'
;MVKTIKLRNGSEVEFDDKAPQTLFEIIISDILIPKYMDNKDWNLTINIILEEINELISKYELEPKLKIGLLNQVEKHLDKDIEELTGCDKIEILFMNMDDYVEDIEKLIAAGKDKQSLRHDMANLIFPLTVFELGELFIYLGKRAFLK
;
A
#
# COMPACT_ATOMS: atom_id res chain seq x y z
N MET A 1 12.04 -2.21 24.08
CA MET A 1 12.16 -1.40 25.32
C MET A 1 10.86 -0.61 25.37
N VAL A 2 10.08 -0.64 26.45
CA VAL A 2 8.77 0.02 26.42
C VAL A 2 8.94 1.52 26.58
N LYS A 3 8.46 2.30 25.61
CA LYS A 3 8.52 3.78 25.60
C LYS A 3 7.16 4.34 25.20
N THR A 4 6.75 5.44 25.81
CA THR A 4 5.52 6.15 25.41
C THR A 4 5.81 7.05 24.22
N ILE A 5 5.11 6.80 23.11
CA ILE A 5 5.18 7.57 21.88
C ILE A 5 3.92 8.44 21.76
N LYS A 6 4.07 9.66 21.28
CA LYS A 6 2.96 10.57 21.03
C LYS A 6 2.77 10.80 19.53
N LEU A 7 1.57 10.48 19.05
CA LEU A 7 1.14 10.68 17.67
C LEU A 7 0.74 12.15 17.42
N ARG A 8 0.68 12.60 16.16
CA ARG A 8 0.28 13.96 15.77
C ARG A 8 -1.15 14.30 16.21
N ASN A 9 -2.04 13.32 16.27
CA ASN A 9 -3.42 13.49 16.74
C ASN A 9 -3.51 13.68 18.28
N GLY A 10 -2.38 13.58 18.99
CA GLY A 10 -2.30 13.74 20.44
C GLY A 10 -2.41 12.44 21.22
N SER A 11 -2.74 11.30 20.58
CA SER A 11 -2.79 9.99 21.21
C SER A 11 -1.43 9.57 21.74
N GLU A 12 -1.41 8.97 22.92
CA GLU A 12 -0.22 8.40 23.55
C GLU A 12 -0.27 6.87 23.47
N VAL A 13 0.81 6.28 22.99
CA VAL A 13 0.92 4.86 22.69
C VAL A 13 2.10 4.28 23.45
N GLU A 14 1.86 3.22 24.23
CA GLU A 14 2.95 2.39 24.73
C GLU A 14 3.54 1.57 23.57
N PHE A 15 4.80 1.86 23.25
CA PHE A 15 5.51 1.20 22.17
C PHE A 15 6.57 0.26 22.72
N ASP A 16 6.53 -1.00 22.27
CA ASP A 16 7.60 -1.96 22.47
C ASP A 16 8.24 -2.31 21.12
N ASP A 17 9.55 -2.04 20.98
CA ASP A 17 10.34 -2.42 19.81
C ASP A 17 10.20 -3.90 19.39
N LYS A 18 9.90 -4.78 20.36
CA LYS A 18 9.72 -6.22 20.13
C LYS A 18 8.31 -6.60 19.70
N ALA A 19 7.34 -5.72 19.92
CA ALA A 19 5.93 -5.92 19.58
C ALA A 19 5.34 -4.62 18.99
N PRO A 20 5.82 -4.17 17.82
CA PRO A 20 5.39 -2.90 17.24
C PRO A 20 3.96 -2.94 16.68
N GLN A 21 3.30 -4.10 16.67
CA GLN A 21 1.93 -4.23 16.15
C GLN A 21 0.97 -3.23 16.80
N THR A 22 1.02 -3.02 18.12
CA THR A 22 0.12 -2.09 18.82
C THR A 22 0.21 -0.67 18.24
N LEU A 23 1.42 -0.20 17.91
CA LEU A 23 1.60 1.10 17.26
C LEU A 23 0.96 1.11 15.87
N PHE A 24 1.14 0.03 15.10
CA PHE A 24 0.57 -0.07 13.75
C PHE A 24 -0.95 -0.09 13.78
N GLU A 25 -1.57 -0.86 14.67
CA GLU A 25 -3.03 -0.90 14.85
C GLU A 25 -3.58 0.49 15.16
N ILE A 26 -2.94 1.24 16.04
CA ILE A 26 -3.39 2.58 16.42
C ILE A 26 -3.23 3.57 15.27
N ILE A 27 -2.12 3.51 14.51
CA ILE A 27 -1.96 4.35 13.32
C ILE A 27 -3.05 4.02 12.28
N ILE A 28 -3.41 2.75 12.14
CA ILE A 28 -4.48 2.31 11.24
C ILE A 28 -5.84 2.83 11.72
N SER A 29 -6.20 2.61 12.99
CA SER A 29 -7.51 2.96 13.53
C SER A 29 -7.73 4.45 13.69
N ASP A 30 -6.71 5.19 14.14
CA ASP A 30 -6.86 6.58 14.57
C ASP A 30 -6.45 7.58 13.49
N ILE A 31 -5.72 7.13 12.47
CA ILE A 31 -5.19 8.00 11.41
C ILE A 31 -5.64 7.51 10.03
N LEU A 32 -5.29 6.29 9.63
CA LEU A 32 -5.56 5.78 8.29
C LEU A 32 -7.06 5.74 7.98
N ILE A 33 -7.84 5.00 8.78
CA ILE A 33 -9.28 4.82 8.55
C ILE A 33 -10.03 6.16 8.58
N PRO A 34 -9.85 7.03 9.59
CA PRO A 34 -10.56 8.31 9.63
C PRO A 34 -10.17 9.24 8.49
N LYS A 35 -8.89 9.28 8.09
CA LYS A 35 -8.44 10.11 6.97
C LYS A 35 -8.99 9.62 5.65
N TYR A 36 -8.98 8.32 5.42
CA TYR A 36 -9.59 7.76 4.22
C TYR A 36 -11.10 8.04 4.16
N MET A 37 -11.80 7.92 5.28
CA MET A 37 -13.24 8.23 5.33
C MET A 37 -13.56 9.68 5.00
N ASP A 38 -12.65 10.61 5.30
CA ASP A 38 -12.78 12.04 5.01
C ASP A 38 -12.45 12.37 3.55
N ASN A 39 -11.31 11.88 3.05
CA ASN A 39 -10.77 12.27 1.74
C ASN A 39 -11.09 11.31 0.59
N LYS A 40 -11.40 10.04 0.89
CA LYS A 40 -11.54 8.92 -0.07
C LYS A 40 -10.34 8.74 -1.00
N ASP A 41 -9.18 9.18 -0.57
CA ASP A 41 -7.91 9.17 -1.29
C ASP A 41 -6.90 8.34 -0.50
N TRP A 42 -6.67 7.13 -1.00
CA TRP A 42 -5.73 6.20 -0.43
C TRP A 42 -4.28 6.65 -0.55
N ASN A 43 -3.88 7.25 -1.67
CA ASN A 43 -2.51 7.72 -1.86
C ASN A 43 -2.17 8.80 -0.85
N LEU A 44 -3.08 9.77 -0.70
CA LEU A 44 -2.95 10.80 0.33
C LEU A 44 -2.91 10.19 1.72
N THR A 45 -3.78 9.23 2.01
CA THR A 45 -3.88 8.60 3.33
C THR A 45 -2.65 7.77 3.69
N ILE A 46 -2.12 6.98 2.76
CA ILE A 46 -0.87 6.23 2.92
C ILE A 46 0.30 7.20 3.13
N ASN A 47 0.39 8.27 2.35
CA ASN A 47 1.42 9.29 2.56
C ASN A 47 1.32 9.93 3.95
N ILE A 48 0.11 10.21 4.45
CA ILE A 48 -0.09 10.74 5.81
C ILE A 48 0.46 9.78 6.87
N ILE A 49 0.16 8.48 6.80
CA ILE A 49 0.68 7.52 7.80
C ILE A 49 2.18 7.25 7.64
N LEU A 50 2.72 7.37 6.43
CA LEU A 50 4.15 7.28 6.18
C LEU A 50 4.90 8.50 6.73
N GLU A 51 4.34 9.70 6.61
CA GLU A 51 4.86 10.89 7.28
C GLU A 51 4.81 10.74 8.80
N GLU A 52 3.69 10.23 9.33
CA GLU A 52 3.55 9.98 10.77
C GLU A 52 4.67 9.07 11.27
N ILE A 53 4.84 7.88 10.69
CA ILE A 53 5.88 6.95 11.15
C ILE A 53 7.29 7.49 10.92
N ASN A 54 7.51 8.31 9.88
CA ASN A 54 8.78 9.00 9.63
C ASN A 54 9.13 9.97 10.76
N GLU A 55 8.17 10.74 11.23
CA GLU A 55 8.37 11.64 12.37
C GLU A 55 8.64 10.85 13.64
N LEU A 56 7.92 9.76 13.88
CA LEU A 56 8.16 8.90 15.04
C LEU A 56 9.56 8.30 15.03
N ILE A 57 9.99 7.78 13.87
CA ILE A 57 11.35 7.26 13.66
C ILE A 57 12.39 8.32 13.98
N SER A 58 12.20 9.54 13.45
CA SER A 58 13.17 10.63 13.63
C SER A 58 13.20 11.17 15.07
N LYS A 59 12.03 11.35 15.68
CA LYS A 59 11.86 11.96 17.00
C LYS A 59 12.25 11.03 18.15
N TYR A 60 12.02 9.72 17.99
CA TYR A 60 12.25 8.72 19.04
C TYR A 60 13.43 7.79 18.71
N GLU A 61 14.19 8.08 17.65
CA GLU A 61 15.33 7.30 17.18
C GLU A 61 14.98 5.81 16.96
N LEU A 62 13.84 5.56 16.33
CA LEU A 62 13.34 4.20 16.09
C LEU A 62 13.96 3.57 14.84
N GLU A 63 13.80 2.26 14.71
CA GLU A 63 14.28 1.50 13.56
C GLU A 63 13.50 1.85 12.28
N PRO A 64 14.16 2.24 11.18
CA PRO A 64 13.49 2.57 9.91
C PRO A 64 12.63 1.45 9.33
N LYS A 65 12.93 0.19 9.69
CA LYS A 65 12.15 -1.00 9.29
C LYS A 65 10.68 -0.97 9.75
N LEU A 66 10.34 -0.11 10.71
CA LEU A 66 8.96 0.09 11.16
C LEU A 66 8.03 0.57 10.03
N LYS A 67 8.56 1.28 9.02
CA LYS A 67 7.77 1.66 7.83
C LYS A 67 7.23 0.45 7.09
N ILE A 68 8.11 -0.50 6.80
CA ILE A 68 7.76 -1.75 6.12
C ILE A 68 6.81 -2.56 7.01
N GLY A 69 7.06 -2.59 8.32
CA GLY A 69 6.16 -3.22 9.29
C GLY A 69 4.74 -2.63 9.27
N LEU A 70 4.62 -1.31 9.21
CA LEU A 70 3.34 -0.61 9.13
C LEU A 70 2.61 -0.93 7.82
N LEU A 71 3.28 -0.86 6.68
CA LEU A 71 2.69 -1.20 5.37
C LEU A 71 2.19 -2.65 5.32
N ASN A 72 3.00 -3.60 5.81
CA ASN A 72 2.60 -5.01 5.91
C ASN A 72 1.41 -5.21 6.85
N GLN A 73 1.25 -4.35 7.87
CA GLN A 73 0.09 -4.42 8.75
C GLN A 73 -1.14 -3.87 8.02
N VAL A 74 -1.04 -2.72 7.34
CA VAL A 74 -2.11 -2.18 6.51
C VAL A 74 -2.62 -3.22 5.51
N GLU A 75 -1.70 -3.91 4.82
CA GLU A 75 -2.03 -4.99 3.86
C GLU A 75 -2.91 -6.08 4.50
N LYS A 76 -2.63 -6.50 5.74
CA LYS A 76 -3.46 -7.49 6.45
C LYS A 76 -4.88 -7.01 6.78
N HIS A 77 -5.10 -5.71 6.88
CA HIS A 77 -6.43 -5.13 7.13
C HIS A 77 -7.19 -4.83 5.84
N LEU A 78 -6.54 -4.77 4.67
CA LEU A 78 -7.18 -4.53 3.36
C LEU A 78 -8.31 -5.52 3.04
N ASP A 79 -8.15 -6.77 3.48
CA ASP A 79 -9.09 -7.89 3.28
C ASP A 79 -10.02 -8.14 4.49
N LYS A 80 -10.05 -7.24 5.47
CA LYS A 80 -10.87 -7.39 6.69
C LYS A 80 -11.66 -6.12 7.00
N ASP A 81 -11.03 -5.20 7.72
CA ASP A 81 -11.71 -4.04 8.31
C ASP A 81 -11.76 -2.85 7.32
N ILE A 82 -10.87 -2.85 6.32
CA ILE A 82 -10.84 -1.88 5.23
C ILE A 82 -11.76 -2.30 4.07
N GLU A 83 -12.23 -3.56 4.04
CA GLU A 83 -13.16 -4.05 3.01
C GLU A 83 -14.49 -3.31 3.00
N GLU A 84 -14.94 -2.82 4.17
CA GLU A 84 -16.18 -2.05 4.32
C GLU A 84 -16.06 -0.57 3.87
N LEU A 85 -14.83 -0.08 3.63
CA LEU A 85 -14.56 1.30 3.21
C LEU A 85 -14.80 1.46 1.71
N THR A 86 -16.08 1.59 1.32
CA THR A 86 -16.48 1.82 -0.07
C THR A 86 -15.95 3.14 -0.64
N GLY A 87 -15.42 3.09 -1.87
CA GLY A 87 -15.19 4.28 -2.70
C GLY A 87 -13.73 4.67 -2.89
N CYS A 88 -12.96 3.77 -3.48
CA CYS A 88 -11.84 3.99 -4.39
C CYS A 88 -11.39 2.57 -4.76
N ASP A 89 -11.18 2.25 -6.04
CA ASP A 89 -10.72 0.89 -6.39
C ASP A 89 -9.47 0.62 -5.56
N LYS A 90 -9.45 -0.51 -4.82
CA LYS A 90 -8.38 -0.95 -3.89
C LYS A 90 -6.96 -0.97 -4.50
N ILE A 91 -6.88 -0.58 -5.76
CA ILE A 91 -5.79 -0.67 -6.69
C ILE A 91 -5.09 0.68 -6.91
N GLU A 92 -5.80 1.81 -6.78
CA GLU A 92 -5.15 3.13 -6.87
C GLU A 92 -4.22 3.43 -5.68
N ILE A 93 -4.29 2.63 -4.61
CA ILE A 93 -3.55 2.74 -3.34
C ILE A 93 -2.05 2.46 -3.50
N LEU A 94 -1.68 1.62 -4.47
CA LEU A 94 -0.34 1.04 -4.59
C LEU A 94 0.27 1.27 -5.96
N PHE A 95 -0.55 1.50 -6.98
CA PHE A 95 -0.10 1.80 -8.32
C PHE A 95 0.01 3.32 -8.51
N MET A 96 1.16 3.81 -9.00
CA MET A 96 1.11 4.93 -9.94
C MET A 96 0.25 4.45 -11.10
N ASN A 97 -1.04 4.78 -11.03
CA ASN A 97 -2.08 4.59 -12.04
C ASN A 97 -2.05 3.23 -12.78
N MET A 98 -2.95 2.33 -12.41
CA MET A 98 -3.01 0.99 -13.03
C MET A 98 -3.23 1.00 -14.55
N ASP A 99 -3.86 2.06 -15.05
CA ASP A 99 -3.98 2.33 -16.48
C ASP A 99 -2.61 2.40 -17.16
N ASP A 100 -1.58 2.96 -16.50
CA ASP A 100 -0.22 3.04 -17.03
C ASP A 100 0.40 1.65 -17.20
N TYR A 101 0.17 0.74 -16.24
CA TYR A 101 0.62 -0.66 -16.35
C TYR A 101 -0.09 -1.40 -17.48
N VAL A 102 -1.39 -1.17 -17.68
CA VAL A 102 -2.12 -1.77 -18.80
C VAL A 102 -1.63 -1.19 -20.12
N GLU A 103 -1.43 0.12 -20.22
CA GLU A 103 -0.86 0.75 -21.40
C GLU A 103 0.53 0.23 -21.73
N ASP A 104 1.38 0.02 -20.73
CA ASP A 104 2.73 -0.50 -20.93
C ASP A 104 2.72 -1.98 -21.35
N ILE A 105 1.80 -2.78 -20.81
CA ILE A 105 1.55 -4.15 -21.30
C ILE A 105 1.08 -4.11 -22.77
N GLU A 106 0.15 -3.23 -23.12
CA GLU A 106 -0.34 -3.08 -24.49
C GLU A 106 0.78 -2.65 -25.45
N LYS A 107 1.62 -1.68 -25.06
CA LYS A 107 2.80 -1.24 -25.83
C LYS A 107 3.80 -2.39 -26.02
N LEU A 108 4.06 -3.19 -24.99
CA LEU A 108 4.95 -4.34 -25.07
C LEU A 108 4.42 -5.41 -26.03
N ILE A 109 3.12 -5.72 -25.97
CA ILE A 109 2.48 -6.68 -26.88
C ILE A 109 2.49 -6.16 -28.32
N ALA A 110 2.20 -4.88 -28.52
CA ALA A 110 2.17 -4.24 -29.84
C ALA A 110 3.56 -4.04 -30.47
N ALA A 111 4.64 -4.13 -29.69
CA ALA A 111 6.01 -3.89 -30.16
C ALA A 111 6.55 -4.96 -31.15
N GLY A 112 5.81 -6.04 -31.41
CA GLY A 112 6.18 -7.06 -32.40
C GLY A 112 7.44 -7.87 -32.03
N LYS A 113 7.79 -7.91 -30.74
CA LYS A 113 8.93 -8.66 -30.21
C LYS A 113 8.73 -10.17 -30.36
N ASP A 114 9.83 -10.91 -30.44
CA ASP A 114 9.79 -12.36 -30.39
C ASP A 114 9.28 -12.84 -29.01
N LYS A 115 8.80 -14.10 -28.95
CA LYS A 115 8.19 -14.66 -27.74
C LYS A 115 9.11 -14.68 -26.52
N GLN A 116 10.42 -14.75 -26.71
CA GLN A 116 11.35 -14.81 -25.59
C GLN A 116 11.60 -13.42 -25.03
N SER A 117 11.86 -12.44 -25.90
CA SER A 117 12.03 -11.05 -25.52
C SER A 117 10.77 -10.47 -24.88
N LEU A 118 9.58 -10.74 -25.44
CA LEU A 118 8.31 -10.28 -24.86
C LEU A 118 8.11 -10.80 -23.43
N ARG A 119 8.36 -12.10 -23.19
CA ARG A 119 8.22 -12.69 -21.84
C ARG A 119 9.20 -12.09 -20.85
N HIS A 120 10.43 -11.80 -21.30
CA HIS A 120 11.43 -11.17 -20.46
C HIS A 120 11.03 -9.75 -20.05
N ASP A 121 10.55 -8.94 -20.99
CA ASP A 121 10.15 -7.57 -20.71
C ASP A 121 8.89 -7.50 -19.84
N MET A 122 7.91 -8.40 -20.08
CA MET A 122 6.76 -8.54 -19.19
C MET A 122 7.17 -8.96 -17.79
N ALA A 123 8.13 -9.88 -17.65
CA ALA A 123 8.64 -10.28 -16.34
C ALA A 123 9.31 -9.11 -15.62
N ASN A 124 10.08 -8.28 -16.32
CA ASN A 124 10.71 -7.09 -15.73
C ASN A 124 9.70 -6.02 -15.30
N LEU A 125 8.60 -5.86 -16.04
CA LEU A 125 7.52 -4.93 -15.70
C LEU A 125 6.84 -5.33 -14.39
N ILE A 126 6.60 -6.63 -14.18
CA ILE A 126 5.88 -7.13 -13.00
C ILE A 126 6.81 -7.56 -11.85
N PHE A 127 8.11 -7.71 -12.08
CA PHE A 127 9.11 -8.06 -11.07
C PHE A 127 9.11 -7.17 -9.82
N PRO A 128 8.95 -5.83 -9.92
CA PRO A 128 8.92 -4.98 -8.73
C PRO A 128 7.61 -5.09 -7.94
N LEU A 129 6.58 -5.77 -8.47
CA LEU A 129 5.27 -5.86 -7.84
C LEU A 129 5.27 -6.91 -6.71
N THR A 130 4.58 -6.58 -5.64
CA THR A 130 4.20 -7.47 -4.55
C THR A 130 3.13 -8.48 -5.00
N VAL A 131 2.92 -9.52 -4.19
CA VAL A 131 1.88 -10.55 -4.44
C VAL A 131 0.50 -9.91 -4.52
N PHE A 132 0.22 -8.93 -3.66
CA PHE A 132 -1.04 -8.19 -3.67
C PHE A 132 -1.21 -7.38 -4.96
N GLU A 133 -0.21 -6.58 -5.34
CA GLU A 133 -0.25 -5.77 -6.57
C GLU A 133 -0.42 -6.64 -7.83
N LEU A 134 0.25 -7.79 -7.88
CA LEU A 134 0.03 -8.78 -8.94
C LEU A 134 -1.43 -9.26 -8.95
N GLY A 135 -2.01 -9.56 -7.80
CA GLY A 135 -3.40 -9.98 -7.66
C GLY A 135 -4.38 -8.94 -8.20
N GLU A 136 -4.22 -7.68 -7.82
CA GLU A 136 -5.08 -6.59 -8.29
C GLU A 136 -4.90 -6.31 -9.78
N LEU A 137 -3.67 -6.34 -10.30
CA LEU A 137 -3.42 -6.23 -11.75
C LEU A 137 -4.15 -7.34 -12.52
N PHE A 138 -4.12 -8.59 -12.04
CA PHE A 138 -4.85 -9.69 -12.67
C PHE A 138 -6.37 -9.52 -12.57
N ILE A 139 -6.90 -9.04 -11.44
CA ILE A 139 -8.33 -8.76 -11.28
C ILE A 139 -8.77 -7.68 -12.26
N TYR A 140 -8.00 -6.59 -12.38
CA TYR A 140 -8.30 -5.49 -13.27
C TYR A 140 -8.25 -5.89 -14.74
N LEU A 141 -7.17 -6.56 -15.16
CA LEU A 141 -7.07 -7.16 -16.50
C LEU A 141 -8.24 -8.13 -16.74
N GLY A 142 -8.61 -8.93 -15.74
CA GLY A 142 -9.77 -9.81 -15.77
C GLY A 142 -11.08 -9.07 -16.06
N LYS A 143 -11.36 -8.01 -15.30
CA LYS A 143 -12.55 -7.16 -15.49
C LYS A 143 -12.55 -6.47 -16.86
N ARG A 144 -11.41 -5.98 -17.33
CA ARG A 144 -11.31 -5.22 -18.60
C ARG A 144 -11.29 -6.10 -19.85
N ALA A 145 -10.67 -7.28 -19.78
CA ALA A 145 -10.51 -8.20 -20.91
C ALA A 145 -11.67 -9.20 -21.06
N PHE A 146 -12.40 -9.53 -19.99
CA PHE A 146 -13.44 -10.57 -20.01
C PHE A 146 -14.88 -10.09 -19.73
N LEU A 147 -15.10 -8.81 -19.38
CA LEU A 147 -16.45 -8.22 -19.27
C LEU A 147 -16.80 -7.31 -20.46
N LYS A 148 -16.43 -7.72 -21.68
CA LYS A 148 -17.07 -7.23 -22.91
C LYS A 148 -18.19 -8.17 -23.33
#